data_AF-A0A2H3D3F7-F1
#
_entry.id   AF-A0A2H3D3F7-F1
#
_cell.length_a   1.000
_cell.length_b   1.000
_cell.length_c   1.000
_cell.angle_alpha   90.00
_cell.angle_beta   90.00
_cell.angle_gamma   90.00
#
_symmetry.space_group_name_H-M   'P 1'
#
loop_
_entity.id
_entity.type
_entity.pdbx_description
1 polymer ?
#
loop_
_entity_poly.entity_id
_entity_poly.type
_entity_poly.pdbx_seq_one_letter_code
_entity_poly.pdbx_strand_id
1 'polypeptide(L)'
;ENLSTDPKECLRLIKNSDPPPFTDARFRSIVYGTPVNFDEILSYFKSLIGTDTQWRFVWVRYVRVLNHIFSGQESELNTYNEFINDIFDHHQTWMHPQIIALDRSCHALITASQGRVLFSDIQRFTQLKESHFAASGIAYVAPP
;
A
#
# COMPACT_ATOMS: atom_id res chain seq x y z
N GLU A 1 -3.94 -6.31 -22.65
CA GLU A 1 -5.37 -6.70 -22.70
C GLU A 1 -5.92 -6.62 -21.28
N ASN A 2 -6.97 -5.82 -21.06
CA ASN A 2 -7.69 -5.82 -19.78
C ASN A 2 -8.35 -7.19 -19.61
N LEU A 3 -7.94 -7.95 -18.59
CA LEU A 3 -8.62 -9.20 -18.25
C LEU A 3 -10.03 -8.85 -17.76
N SER A 4 -11.02 -9.20 -18.58
CA SER A 4 -12.47 -9.24 -18.34
C SER A 4 -13.05 -8.14 -17.44
N THR A 5 -13.81 -7.22 -18.02
CA THR A 5 -14.72 -6.32 -17.28
C THR A 5 -15.84 -7.07 -16.51
N ASP A 6 -15.90 -8.41 -16.56
CA ASP A 6 -16.83 -9.23 -15.77
C ASP A 6 -16.33 -9.40 -14.33
N PRO A 7 -17.03 -8.84 -13.33
CA PRO A 7 -16.61 -8.93 -11.94
C PRO A 7 -16.54 -10.34 -11.37
N LYS A 8 -17.30 -11.29 -11.93
CA LYS A 8 -17.21 -12.70 -11.52
C LYS A 8 -15.89 -13.33 -11.93
N GLU A 9 -15.40 -12.98 -13.10
CA GLU A 9 -14.14 -13.50 -13.61
C GLU A 9 -12.95 -12.89 -12.86
N CYS A 10 -12.98 -11.58 -12.57
CA CYS A 10 -11.99 -10.96 -11.68
C CYS A 10 -11.95 -11.64 -10.30
N LEU A 11 -13.12 -11.88 -9.69
CA LEU A 11 -13.22 -12.59 -8.39
C LEU A 11 -12.65 -14.00 -8.45
N ARG A 12 -12.94 -14.76 -9.51
CA ARG A 12 -12.44 -16.13 -9.70
C ARG A 12 -10.92 -16.14 -9.81
N LEU A 13 -10.37 -15.21 -10.59
CA LEU A 13 -8.95 -15.09 -10.85
C LEU A 13 -8.14 -14.66 -9.61
N ILE A 14 -8.68 -13.69 -8.87
CA ILE A 14 -8.15 -13.27 -7.57
C ILE A 14 -8.03 -14.47 -6.62
N LYS A 15 -9.07 -15.30 -6.50
CA LYS A 15 -9.07 -16.48 -5.61
C LYS A 15 -8.00 -17.52 -5.99
N ASN A 16 -7.57 -17.56 -7.24
CA ASN A 16 -6.51 -18.45 -7.72
C ASN A 16 -5.09 -17.87 -7.55
N SER A 17 -4.94 -16.62 -7.09
CA SER A 17 -3.67 -15.89 -7.06
C SER A 17 -3.02 -15.80 -5.67
N ASP A 18 -3.41 -16.65 -4.72
CA ASP A 18 -3.07 -16.54 -3.28
C ASP A 18 -3.34 -15.11 -2.77
N PRO A 19 -4.59 -14.63 -2.86
CA PRO A 19 -4.87 -13.24 -2.60
C PRO A 19 -4.74 -12.93 -1.10
N PRO A 20 -4.53 -11.66 -0.73
CA PRO A 20 -4.70 -11.23 0.65
C PRO A 20 -6.07 -11.68 1.17
N PRO A 21 -6.23 -11.84 2.50
CA PRO A 21 -7.47 -12.33 3.12
C PRO A 21 -8.59 -11.27 3.09
N PHE A 22 -8.96 -10.76 1.90
CA PHE A 22 -10.09 -9.85 1.72
C PHE A 22 -11.40 -10.63 1.70
N THR A 23 -12.47 -9.96 2.10
CA THR A 23 -13.82 -10.46 1.91
C THR A 23 -14.22 -10.36 0.43
N ASP A 24 -15.12 -11.22 -0.02
CA ASP A 24 -15.68 -11.17 -1.38
C ASP A 24 -16.31 -9.79 -1.70
N ALA A 25 -16.86 -9.10 -0.70
CA ALA A 25 -17.38 -7.73 -0.84
C ALA A 25 -16.28 -6.70 -1.14
N ARG A 26 -15.08 -6.92 -0.61
CA ARG A 26 -13.92 -6.05 -0.86
C ARG A 26 -13.29 -6.30 -2.21
N PHE A 27 -13.17 -7.54 -2.64
CA PHE A 27 -12.79 -7.83 -4.03
C PHE A 27 -13.75 -7.21 -5.04
N ARG A 28 -15.06 -7.22 -4.77
CA ARG A 28 -16.03 -6.48 -5.60
C ARG A 28 -15.76 -4.98 -5.62
N SER A 29 -15.49 -4.37 -4.46
CA SER A 29 -15.19 -2.93 -4.37
C SER A 29 -13.98 -2.55 -5.24
N ILE A 30 -12.94 -3.39 -5.24
CA ILE A 30 -11.74 -3.22 -6.07
C ILE A 30 -12.12 -3.28 -7.56
N VAL A 31 -12.90 -4.28 -7.95
CA VAL A 31 -13.31 -4.46 -9.34
C VAL A 31 -14.16 -3.29 -9.85
N TYR A 32 -14.97 -2.67 -9.00
CA TYR A 32 -15.77 -1.49 -9.36
C TYR A 32 -14.98 -0.17 -9.32
N GLY A 33 -13.65 -0.22 -9.18
CA GLY A 33 -12.80 0.96 -9.21
C GLY A 33 -12.89 1.83 -7.95
N THR A 34 -13.45 1.31 -6.86
CA THR A 34 -13.44 2.02 -5.58
C THR A 34 -12.01 2.04 -5.05
N PRO A 35 -11.45 3.21 -4.70
CA PRO A 35 -10.13 3.29 -4.08
C PRO A 35 -10.08 2.40 -2.86
N VAL A 36 -9.10 1.51 -2.82
CA VAL A 36 -8.94 0.57 -1.72
C VAL A 36 -8.39 1.32 -0.52
N ASN A 37 -9.00 1.13 0.65
CA ASN A 37 -8.41 1.58 1.91
C ASN A 37 -7.40 0.53 2.36
N PHE A 38 -6.12 0.88 2.39
CA PHE A 38 -5.06 -0.04 2.76
C PHE A 38 -4.91 -0.21 4.25
N ASP A 39 -5.32 0.75 5.09
CA ASP A 39 -5.34 0.53 6.54
C ASP A 39 -6.23 -0.67 6.89
N GLU A 40 -7.31 -0.88 6.12
CA GLU A 40 -8.15 -2.05 6.25
C GLU A 40 -7.39 -3.33 5.86
N ILE A 41 -6.65 -3.32 4.74
CA ILE A 41 -5.78 -4.42 4.29
C ILE A 41 -4.78 -4.78 5.39
N LEU A 42 -4.10 -3.78 5.95
CA LEU A 42 -3.11 -3.94 7.00
C LEU A 42 -3.76 -4.51 8.28
N SER A 43 -4.98 -4.11 8.60
CA SER A 43 -5.71 -4.59 9.79
C SER A 43 -6.09 -6.08 9.74
N TYR A 44 -6.33 -6.64 8.55
CA TYR A 44 -6.74 -8.05 8.38
C TYR A 44 -5.68 -9.05 8.83
N PHE A 45 -4.40 -8.67 8.81
CA PHE A 45 -3.32 -9.57 9.16
C PHE A 45 -3.20 -9.83 10.66
N LYS A 46 -4.02 -9.19 11.52
CA LYS A 46 -4.13 -9.35 12.99
C LYS A 46 -2.81 -9.28 13.79
N SER A 47 -1.70 -9.11 13.09
CA SER A 47 -0.37 -8.79 13.53
C SER A 47 -0.10 -7.40 12.96
N LEU A 48 0.22 -6.46 13.85
CA LEU A 48 0.62 -5.13 13.41
C LEU A 48 1.87 -5.30 12.56
N ILE A 49 1.87 -4.77 11.34
CA ILE A 49 3.12 -4.57 10.62
C ILE A 49 3.97 -3.69 11.53
N GLY A 50 5.10 -4.23 11.94
CA GLY A 50 6.10 -3.55 12.77
C GLY A 50 7.50 -3.65 12.19
N THR A 51 7.70 -4.46 11.15
CA THR A 51 8.99 -4.65 10.49
C THR A 51 8.90 -4.48 8.97
N ASP A 52 10.04 -4.17 8.37
CA ASP A 52 10.25 -4.13 6.92
C ASP A 52 9.89 -5.48 6.27
N THR A 53 10.27 -6.61 6.89
CA THR A 53 9.98 -7.96 6.37
C THR A 53 8.48 -8.21 6.30
N GLN A 54 7.74 -7.83 7.35
CA GLN A 54 6.29 -7.93 7.38
C GLN A 54 5.65 -7.02 6.32
N TRP A 55 6.17 -5.80 6.17
CA TRP A 55 5.70 -4.86 5.15
C TRP A 55 5.91 -5.42 3.73
N ARG A 56 7.13 -5.86 3.39
CA ARG A 56 7.47 -6.44 2.08
C ARG A 56 6.59 -7.66 1.77
N PHE A 57 6.35 -8.52 2.76
CA PHE A 57 5.49 -9.70 2.62
C PHE A 57 4.04 -9.36 2.25
N VAL A 58 3.50 -8.29 2.86
CA VAL A 58 2.13 -7.81 2.58
C VAL A 58 2.09 -7.09 1.23
N TRP A 59 3.07 -6.23 0.96
CA TRP A 59 3.17 -5.47 -0.28
C TRP A 59 3.22 -6.37 -1.52
N VAL A 60 4.02 -7.44 -1.52
CA VAL A 60 4.10 -8.38 -2.65
C VAL A 60 2.74 -9.02 -2.97
N ARG A 61 1.96 -9.40 -1.95
CA ARG A 61 0.62 -9.97 -2.16
C ARG A 61 -0.37 -8.94 -2.69
N TYR A 62 -0.24 -7.72 -2.18
CA TYR A 62 -1.06 -6.60 -2.63
C TYR A 62 -0.83 -6.30 -4.11
N VAL A 63 0.43 -6.11 -4.52
CA VAL A 63 0.82 -5.83 -5.92
C VAL A 63 0.40 -6.95 -6.86
N ARG A 64 0.52 -8.23 -6.45
CA ARG A 64 0.04 -9.35 -7.26
C ARG A 64 -1.45 -9.24 -7.58
N VAL A 65 -2.27 -8.89 -6.59
CA VAL A 65 -3.72 -8.71 -6.82
C VAL A 65 -3.99 -7.50 -7.69
N LEU A 66 -3.32 -6.37 -7.46
CA LEU A 66 -3.52 -5.20 -8.32
C LEU A 66 -3.09 -5.43 -9.76
N ASN A 67 -1.89 -5.95 -10.01
CA ASN A 67 -1.41 -6.22 -11.36
C ASN A 67 -2.30 -7.22 -12.10
N HIS A 68 -2.98 -8.10 -11.36
CA HIS A 68 -3.94 -9.02 -11.93
C HIS A 68 -5.26 -8.34 -12.36
N ILE A 69 -5.71 -7.32 -11.63
CA ILE A 69 -6.98 -6.62 -11.87
C ILE A 69 -6.79 -5.42 -12.81
N PHE A 70 -5.70 -4.69 -12.65
CA PHE A 70 -5.37 -3.48 -13.38
C PHE A 70 -4.07 -3.69 -14.16
N SER A 71 -4.19 -4.18 -15.39
CA SER A 71 -3.04 -4.28 -16.29
C SER A 71 -2.55 -2.89 -16.67
N GLY A 72 -1.41 -2.46 -16.11
CA GLY A 72 -0.79 -1.16 -16.43
C GLY A 72 -0.25 -0.38 -15.24
N GLN A 73 -0.54 -0.78 -14.00
CA GLN A 73 -0.04 -0.09 -12.80
C GLN A 73 1.32 -0.58 -12.31
N GLU A 74 1.93 -1.56 -13.00
CA GLU A 74 3.18 -2.19 -12.54
C GLU A 74 4.32 -1.19 -12.35
N SER A 75 4.53 -0.29 -13.31
CA SER A 75 5.56 0.76 -13.18
C SER A 75 5.29 1.67 -12.00
N GLU A 76 4.03 2.05 -11.79
CA GLU A 76 3.60 2.92 -10.70
C GLU A 76 3.80 2.25 -9.33
N LEU A 77 3.44 0.97 -9.21
CA LEU A 77 3.63 0.18 -7.99
C LEU A 77 5.11 -0.12 -7.71
N ASN A 78 5.92 -0.33 -8.76
CA ASN A 78 7.36 -0.50 -8.61
C ASN A 78 8.03 0.78 -8.11
N THR A 79 7.64 1.95 -8.64
CA THR A 79 8.15 3.24 -8.16
C THR A 79 7.85 3.45 -6.67
N TYR A 80 6.64 3.13 -6.20
CA TYR A 80 6.33 3.21 -4.78
C TYR A 80 7.07 2.17 -3.93
N ASN A 81 7.20 0.95 -4.45
CA ASN A 81 7.96 -0.11 -3.80
C ASN A 81 9.41 0.34 -3.56
N GLU A 82 10.07 0.89 -4.57
CA GLU A 82 11.44 1.42 -4.44
C GLU A 82 11.49 2.53 -3.40
N PHE A 83 10.53 3.48 -3.42
CA PHE A 83 10.47 4.57 -2.45
C PHE A 83 10.40 4.10 -0.99
N ILE A 84 9.48 3.19 -0.64
CA ILE A 84 9.36 2.73 0.76
C ILE A 84 10.53 1.83 1.17
N ASN A 85 11.00 0.94 0.28
CA ASN A 85 12.15 0.09 0.60
C ASN A 85 13.43 0.91 0.80
N ASP A 86 13.65 1.96 -0.01
CA ASP A 86 14.78 2.87 0.17
C ASP A 86 14.78 3.52 1.57
N ILE A 87 13.60 3.90 2.07
CA ILE A 87 13.46 4.44 3.44
C ILE A 87 13.78 3.36 4.48
N PHE A 88 13.27 2.13 4.33
CA PHE A 88 13.64 1.02 5.23
C PHE A 88 15.15 0.74 5.23
N ASP A 89 15.78 0.71 4.06
CA ASP A 89 17.19 0.35 3.91
C ASP A 89 18.14 1.42 4.48
N HIS A 90 17.71 2.69 4.53
CA HIS A 90 18.50 3.81 5.05
C HIS A 90 18.22 4.18 6.52
N HIS A 91 17.24 3.57 7.17
CA HIS A 91 16.87 3.91 8.54
C HIS A 91 17.02 2.71 9.50
N GLN A 92 17.23 3.01 10.77
CA GLN A 92 17.40 1.97 11.80
C GLN A 92 16.06 1.31 12.15
N THR A 93 16.11 0.06 12.65
CA THR A 93 14.92 -0.74 12.98
C THR A 93 13.95 -0.06 13.95
N TRP A 94 14.44 0.76 14.88
CA TRP A 94 13.58 1.50 15.81
C TRP A 94 12.70 2.54 15.10
N MET A 95 13.05 2.95 13.88
CA MET A 95 12.27 3.87 13.05
C MET A 95 11.21 3.15 12.20
N HIS A 96 11.21 1.81 12.14
CA HIS A 96 10.22 1.06 11.34
C HIS A 96 8.76 1.44 11.63
N PRO A 97 8.32 1.65 12.90
CA PRO A 97 6.95 2.09 13.16
C PRO A 97 6.58 3.42 12.48
N GLN A 98 7.55 4.31 12.33
CA GLN A 98 7.38 5.62 11.71
C GLN A 98 7.35 5.53 10.18
N ILE A 99 8.16 4.64 9.60
CA ILE A 99 8.09 4.30 8.17
C ILE A 99 6.73 3.70 7.83
N ILE A 100 6.20 2.84 8.70
CA ILE A 100 4.87 2.24 8.54
C ILE A 100 3.76 3.30 8.71
N ALA A 101 3.93 4.28 9.61
CA ALA A 101 3.00 5.40 9.75
C ALA A 101 3.00 6.32 8.51
N LEU A 102 4.18 6.53 7.90
CA LEU A 102 4.31 7.22 6.63
C LEU A 102 3.58 6.46 5.52
N ASP A 103 3.83 5.17 5.37
CA ASP A 103 3.17 4.29 4.39
C ASP A 103 1.64 4.41 4.49
N ARG A 104 1.08 4.29 5.71
CA ARG A 104 -0.36 4.51 5.95
C ARG A 104 -0.83 5.89 5.51
N SER A 105 -0.05 6.93 5.74
CA SER A 105 -0.40 8.30 5.34
C SER A 105 -0.39 8.47 3.82
N CYS A 106 0.57 7.87 3.12
CA CYS A 106 0.61 7.84 1.66
C CYS A 106 -0.63 7.14 1.09
N HIS A 107 -0.97 5.97 1.63
CA HIS A 107 -2.16 5.23 1.23
C HIS A 107 -3.46 6.00 1.50
N ALA A 108 -3.59 6.61 2.69
CA ALA A 108 -4.75 7.43 3.02
C ALA A 108 -4.90 8.62 2.06
N LEU A 109 -3.79 9.24 1.65
CA LEU A 109 -3.79 10.31 0.66
C LEU A 109 -4.26 9.81 -0.72
N ILE A 110 -3.76 8.66 -1.18
CA ILE A 110 -4.18 8.04 -2.45
C ILE A 110 -5.69 7.78 -2.43
N THR A 111 -6.21 7.12 -1.39
CA THR A 111 -7.64 6.82 -1.24
C THR A 111 -8.48 8.11 -1.22
N ALA A 112 -8.07 9.10 -0.41
CA ALA A 112 -8.79 10.37 -0.27
C ALA A 112 -8.76 11.22 -1.55
N SER A 113 -7.74 11.06 -2.40
CA SER A 113 -7.57 11.81 -3.64
C SER A 113 -8.54 11.40 -4.76
N GLN A 114 -9.23 10.27 -4.62
CA GLN A 114 -10.14 9.71 -5.62
C GLN A 114 -9.48 9.59 -7.02
N GLY A 115 -8.23 9.12 -7.07
CA GLY A 115 -7.48 8.90 -8.30
C GLY A 115 -6.69 10.10 -8.82
N ARG A 116 -6.65 11.22 -8.08
CA ARG A 116 -5.80 12.38 -8.40
C ARG A 116 -4.36 12.22 -7.92
N VAL A 117 -4.12 11.31 -6.98
CA VAL A 117 -2.80 10.95 -6.49
C VAL A 117 -2.58 9.46 -6.80
N LEU A 118 -1.45 9.17 -7.43
CA LEU A 118 -1.00 7.85 -7.83
C LEU A 118 0.16 7.39 -6.95
N PHE A 119 0.46 6.10 -6.94
CA PHE A 119 1.63 5.52 -6.26
C PHE A 119 2.96 6.06 -6.80
N SER A 120 2.97 6.60 -8.01
CA SER A 120 4.13 7.26 -8.62
C SER A 120 4.33 8.72 -8.18
N ASP A 121 3.42 9.31 -7.40
CA ASP A 121 3.52 10.70 -6.92
C ASP A 121 4.52 10.87 -5.75
N ILE A 122 5.75 10.40 -5.94
CA ILE A 122 6.82 10.38 -4.92
C ILE A 122 7.10 11.77 -4.35
N GLN A 123 6.90 12.85 -5.13
CA GLN A 123 7.07 14.21 -4.63
C GLN A 123 6.12 14.52 -3.47
N ARG A 124 4.86 14.10 -3.54
CA ARG A 124 3.88 14.30 -2.46
C ARG A 124 4.20 13.43 -1.26
N PHE A 125 4.67 12.21 -1.49
CA PHE A 125 5.07 11.30 -0.41
C PHE A 125 6.37 11.75 0.27
N THR A 126 7.25 12.44 -0.44
CA THR A 126 8.45 13.07 0.13
C THR A 126 8.07 14.16 1.14
N GLN A 127 7.07 14.98 0.82
CA GLN A 127 6.55 15.99 1.77
C GLN A 127 5.94 15.33 3.02
N LEU A 128 5.20 14.22 2.84
CA LEU A 128 4.71 13.44 3.97
C LEU A 128 5.87 12.87 4.79
N LYS A 129 6.91 12.33 4.15
CA LYS A 129 8.11 11.83 4.84
C LYS A 129 8.73 12.91 5.72
N GLU A 130 8.93 14.11 5.21
CA GLU A 130 9.46 15.21 6.01
C GLU A 130 8.62 15.47 7.28
N SER A 131 7.29 15.43 7.18
CA SER A 131 6.39 15.63 8.32
C SER A 131 6.45 14.51 9.37
N HIS A 132 6.76 13.27 8.97
CA HIS A 132 6.87 12.12 9.86
C HIS A 132 8.23 12.04 10.57
N PHE A 133 9.28 12.57 9.95
CA PHE A 133 10.66 12.43 10.41
C PHE A 133 11.26 13.73 10.97
N ALA A 134 10.65 14.89 10.73
CA ALA A 134 11.06 16.13 11.37
C ALA A 134 10.87 16.03 12.89
N ALA A 135 11.85 16.48 13.68
CA ALA A 135 11.77 16.47 15.15
C ALA A 135 10.58 17.27 15.72
N SER A 136 10.02 18.21 14.94
CA SER A 136 8.80 18.97 15.23
C SER A 136 7.52 18.34 14.66
N GLY A 137 7.64 17.21 13.99
CA GLY A 137 6.56 16.49 13.33
C GLY A 137 5.63 15.81 14.33
N ILE A 138 4.33 15.82 14.04
CA ILE A 138 3.27 15.28 14.93
C ILE A 138 3.42 13.76 15.12
N ALA A 139 4.12 13.09 14.20
CA ALA A 139 4.39 11.65 14.23
C ALA A 139 5.83 11.31 14.63
N TYR A 140 6.65 12.29 15.05
CA TYR A 140 8.02 12.05 15.49
C TYR A 140 8.05 11.37 16.86
N VAL A 141 8.52 10.11 16.92
CA VAL A 141 8.78 9.41 18.19
C VAL A 141 10.29 9.26 18.33
N ALA A 142 10.87 10.02 19.26
CA ALA A 142 12.28 9.88 19.62
C ALA A 142 12.54 8.48 20.22
N PRO A 143 13.73 7.89 20.01
CA PRO A 143 14.10 6.69 20.73
C PRO A 143 14.14 6.96 22.25
N PRO A 144 13.85 5.96 23.09
CA PRO A 144 13.99 6.07 24.54
C PRO A 144 15.45 6.30 24.97
#